data_AF-A0A6I3T211-F1
#
_entry.id   AF-A0A6I3T211-F1
#
_cell.length_a   1.000
_cell.length_b   1.000
_cell.length_c   1.000
_cell.angle_alpha   90.00
_cell.angle_beta   90.00
_cell.angle_gamma   90.00
#
_symmetry.space_group_name_H-M   'P 1'
#
loop_
_entity.id
_entity.type
_entity.pdbx_description
1 polymer ?
#
loop_
_entity_poly.entity_id
_entity_poly.type
_entity_poly.pdbx_seq_one_letter_code
_entity_poly.pdbx_strand_id
1 'polypeptide(L)' 'MDRHHLVPKTFKGRAQFPIHKICHRKIHSVFTERELFKTYHSWEALQAHEEIRVFIDWVARKPPEFYTSTATTNAKKRR' A
#
# COMPACT_ATOMS: atom_id res chain seq x y z
N MET A 1 7.76 3.75 10.20
CA MET A 1 6.82 2.62 10.16
C MET A 1 5.40 3.13 10.32
N ASP A 2 4.43 2.44 9.72
CA ASP A 2 2.99 2.74 9.71
C ASP A 2 2.21 1.41 9.84
N ARG A 3 0.90 1.46 10.10
CA ARG A 3 0.07 0.26 10.28
C ARG A 3 -0.98 0.19 9.18
N HIS A 4 -0.88 -0.83 8.34
CA HIS A 4 -1.82 -1.03 7.24
C HIS A 4 -2.83 -2.12 7.54
N HIS A 5 -4.08 -1.88 7.15
CA HIS A 5 -5.13 -2.88 7.19
C HIS A 5 -5.36 -3.39 5.77
N LEU A 6 -5.08 -4.66 5.51
CA LEU A 6 -5.36 -5.30 4.21
C LEU A 6 -6.86 -5.27 3.89
N VAL A 7 -7.68 -5.47 4.92
CA VAL A 7 -9.12 -5.24 4.88
C VAL A 7 -9.37 -3.86 5.49
N PRO A 8 -9.89 -2.87 4.74
CA PRO A 8 -10.12 -1.54 5.30
C PRO A 8 -11.04 -1.59 6.53
N LYS A 9 -10.84 -0.66 7.47
CA LYS A 9 -11.65 -0.56 8.70
C LYS A 9 -13.14 -0.42 8.40
N THR A 10 -13.49 0.27 7.31
CA THR A 10 -14.85 0.42 6.77
C THR A 10 -15.53 -0.93 6.54
N PHE A 11 -14.78 -1.97 6.17
CA PHE A 11 -15.26 -3.33 5.95
C PHE A 11 -14.99 -4.27 7.14
N LYS A 12 -14.90 -3.72 8.36
CA LYS A 12 -14.65 -4.44 9.62
C LYS A 12 -13.30 -5.17 9.66
N GLY A 13 -12.30 -4.73 8.90
CA GLY A 13 -10.94 -5.27 9.01
C GLY A 13 -10.32 -4.98 10.38
N ARG A 14 -9.80 -6.03 11.02
CA ARG A 14 -9.15 -5.96 12.35
C ARG A 14 -7.65 -6.25 12.29
N ALA A 15 -7.20 -6.96 11.26
CA ALA A 15 -5.80 -7.28 11.07
C ALA A 15 -5.06 -6.01 10.63
N GLN A 16 -4.01 -5.68 11.37
CA GLN A 16 -3.10 -4.59 11.06
C GLN A 16 -1.69 -5.16 10.94
N PHE A 17 -0.95 -4.69 9.95
CA PHE A 17 0.40 -5.14 9.69
C PHE A 17 1.35 -3.95 9.69
N PRO A 18 2.52 -4.07 10.35
CA PRO A 18 3.52 -3.03 10.33
C PRO A 18 4.17 -2.98 8.94
N ILE A 19 4.11 -1.83 8.28
CA ILE A 19 4.78 -1.59 7.00
C ILE A 19 5.46 -0.22 6.96
N HIS A 20 6.30 0.00 5.96
CA HIS A 20 6.88 1.33 5.72
C HIS A 20 5.80 2.34 5.27
N LYS A 21 5.99 3.61 5.62
CA LYS A 21 5.10 4.70 5.19
C LYS A 21 4.98 4.78 3.66
N ILE A 22 6.07 4.51 2.95
CA ILE A 22 6.08 4.49 1.49
C ILE A 22 5.25 3.34 0.92
N CYS A 23 5.36 2.13 1.47
CA CYS A 23 4.56 0.98 1.04
C CYS A 23 3.08 1.25 1.29
N HIS A 24 2.74 1.80 2.46
CA HIS A 24 1.37 2.19 2.78
C HIS A 24 0.77 3.13 1.75
N ARG A 25 1.54 4.17 1.41
CA ARG A 25 1.11 5.20 0.48
C ARG A 25 1.03 4.71 -0.96
N LYS A 26 1.93 3.80 -1.37
CA LYS A 26 1.85 3.13 -2.67
C LYS A 26 0.57 2.32 -2.78
N ILE A 27 0.28 1.46 -1.80
CA ILE A 27 -0.95 0.64 -1.79
C ILE A 27 -2.21 1.53 -1.95
N HIS A 28 -2.30 2.62 -1.19
CA HIS A 28 -3.41 3.57 -1.30
C HIS A 28 -3.38 4.49 -2.52
N SER A 29 -2.28 4.50 -3.28
CA SER A 29 -2.18 5.20 -4.56
C SER A 29 -2.62 4.31 -5.72
N VAL A 30 -2.42 2.99 -5.61
CA VAL A 30 -2.80 2.01 -6.65
C VAL A 30 -4.25 1.59 -6.49
N PHE A 31 -4.69 1.34 -5.26
CA PHE A 31 -6.00 0.74 -4.99
C PHE A 31 -6.90 1.66 -4.18
N THR A 32 -8.19 1.60 -4.51
CA THR A 32 -9.24 2.12 -3.64
C THR A 32 -9.56 1.15 -2.49
N GLU A 33 -10.21 1.63 -1.44
CA GLU A 33 -10.66 0.77 -0.32
C GLU A 33 -11.57 -0.38 -0.79
N ARG A 34 -12.39 -0.16 -1.83
CA ARG A 34 -13.28 -1.21 -2.36
C ARG A 34 -12.50 -2.30 -3.11
N GLU A 35 -11.47 -1.93 -3.85
CA GLU A 35 -10.60 -2.89 -4.56
C GLU A 35 -9.73 -3.67 -3.59
N LEU A 36 -9.18 -3.00 -2.57
CA LEU A 36 -8.51 -3.67 -1.45
C LEU A 36 -9.43 -4.69 -0.80
N PHE A 37 -10.68 -4.32 -0.51
CA PHE A 37 -11.61 -5.26 0.12
C PHE A 37 -12.01 -6.43 -0.78
N LYS A 38 -12.27 -6.19 -2.07
CA LYS A 38 -12.80 -7.23 -2.97
C LYS A 38 -11.75 -8.19 -3.52
N THR A 39 -10.60 -7.65 -3.91
CA THR A 39 -9.63 -8.40 -4.72
C THR A 39 -8.26 -8.44 -4.05
N TYR A 40 -7.85 -7.36 -3.39
CA TYR A 40 -6.49 -7.21 -2.87
C TYR A 40 -6.40 -7.28 -1.33
N HIS A 41 -7.26 -8.09 -0.70
CA HIS A 41 -7.36 -8.21 0.75
C HIS A 41 -6.33 -9.20 1.35
N SER A 42 -5.35 -9.63 0.56
CA SER A 42 -4.26 -10.52 0.95
C SER A 42 -2.92 -10.04 0.38
N TRP A 43 -1.82 -10.40 1.04
CA TRP A 43 -0.47 -10.06 0.56
C TRP A 43 -0.14 -10.69 -0.80
N GLU A 44 -0.65 -11.89 -1.06
CA GLU A 44 -0.48 -12.59 -2.33
C GLU A 44 -1.20 -11.85 -3.46
N ALA A 45 -2.43 -11.39 -3.21
CA ALA A 45 -3.17 -10.61 -4.20
C ALA A 45 -2.49 -9.27 -4.48
N LEU A 46 -1.99 -8.58 -3.46
CA LEU A 46 -1.21 -7.35 -3.64
C LEU A 46 0.03 -7.58 -4.50
N GLN A 47 0.76 -8.68 -4.26
CA GLN A 47 1.96 -9.05 -5.03
C GLN A 47 1.64 -9.51 -6.46
N ALA A 48 0.42 -10.00 -6.71
CA ALA A 48 -0.04 -10.37 -8.05
C ALA A 48 -0.24 -9.15 -8.96
N HIS A 49 -0.42 -7.94 -8.39
CA HIS A 49 -0.55 -6.72 -9.18
C HIS A 49 0.81 -6.23 -9.70
N GLU A 50 0.93 -6.06 -11.01
CA GLU A 50 2.20 -5.68 -11.67
C GLU A 50 2.81 -4.40 -11.08
N GLU A 51 2.00 -3.35 -10.89
CA GLU A 51 2.52 -2.07 -10.37
C GLU A 51 3.04 -2.16 -8.93
N ILE A 52 2.47 -3.06 -8.12
CA ILE A 52 2.94 -3.31 -6.76
C ILE A 52 4.19 -4.16 -6.79
N ARG A 53 4.22 -5.20 -7.65
CA ARG A 53 5.36 -6.09 -7.81
C ARG A 53 6.62 -5.35 -8.26
N VAL A 54 6.50 -4.47 -9.27
CA VAL A 54 7.61 -3.62 -9.72
C VAL A 54 8.08 -2.68 -8.60
N PHE A 55 7.14 -2.13 -7.82
CA PHE A 55 7.48 -1.31 -6.67
C PHE A 55 8.20 -2.11 -5.57
N ILE A 56 7.76 -3.32 -5.26
CA ILE A 56 8.39 -4.20 -4.27
C ILE A 56 9.81 -4.55 -4.72
N ASP A 57 10.02 -4.93 -5.98
CA ASP A 57 11.36 -5.21 -6.51
C ASP A 57 12.27 -3.99 -6.42
N TRP A 58 11.75 -2.80 -6.74
CA TRP A 58 12.49 -1.55 -6.58
C TRP A 58 12.82 -1.23 -5.13
N VAL A 59 11.89 -1.43 -4.17
CA VAL A 59 12.13 -1.22 -2.74
C VAL A 59 13.13 -2.25 -2.19
N ALA A 60 13.04 -3.51 -2.61
CA ALA A 60 13.93 -4.59 -2.15
C ALA A 60 15.39 -4.33 -2.52
N ARG A 61 15.64 -3.56 -3.59
CA ARG A 61 16.99 -3.12 -4.00
C ARG A 61 17.51 -1.93 -3.19
N LYS A 62 16.74 -1.34 -2.28
CA LYS A 62 17.17 -0.19 -1.46
C LYS A 62 17.72 -0.64 -0.11
N PRO A 63 18.72 0.10 0.44
CA PRO A 63 19.23 -0.20 1.77
C PRO A 63 18.12 -0.03 2.84
N PRO A 64 18.20 -0.75 3.96
CA PRO A 64 17.16 -0.74 5.01
C PRO A 64 16.97 0.64 5.65
N GLU A 65 17.95 1.53 5.54
CA GLU A 65 17.91 2.92 6.03
C GLU A 65 17.31 3.90 4.99
N PHE A 66 16.88 3.42 3.82
CA PHE A 66 16.41 4.27 2.73
C PHE A 66 15.06 4.93 3.06
N TYR A 67 15.11 6.22 3.36
CA TYR A 67 13.94 7.07 3.58
C TYR A 67 13.77 8.04 2.41
N THR A 68 12.71 7.87 1.62
CA THR A 68 12.33 8.86 0.59
C THR A 68 10.97 9.47 0.91
N SER A 69 10.89 10.80 0.82
CA SER A 69 9.64 11.53 0.93
C SER A 69 8.82 11.31 -0.35
N THR A 70 7.75 10.53 -0.25
CA THR A 70 6.76 10.48 -1.33
C THR A 70 6.00 11.79 -1.37
N ALA A 71 5.88 12.42 -2.54
CA ALA A 71 4.94 13.50 -2.80
C ALA A 71 3.52 12.91 -2.95
N THR A 72 2.50 13.59 -2.43
CA THR A 72 1.11 13.11 -2.55
C THR A 72 0.65 13.51 -3.94
N THR A 73 0.19 12.55 -4.74
CA THR A 73 -0.37 12.87 -6.05
C THR A 73 -1.58 13.78 -5.88
N ASN A 74 -1.62 14.89 -6.63
CA ASN A 74 -2.59 15.98 -6.54
C ASN A 74 -4.06 15.53 -6.72
N ALA A 75 -4.31 14.30 -7.17
CA ALA A 75 -5.62 13.69 -7.34
C ALA A 75 -6.44 13.60 -6.03
N LYS A 76 -5.79 13.59 -4.86
CA LYS A 76 -6.48 13.58 -3.56
C LYS A 76 -6.96 14.97 -3.12
N LYS A 77 -6.58 16.04 -3.82
CA LYS A 77 -6.93 17.45 -3.49
C LYS A 77 -8.25 17.92 -4.11
N ARG A 78 -8.97 17.04 -4.84
CA ARG A 78 -10.20 17.35 -5.57
C ARG A 78 -11.48 16.73 -4.98
N ARG A 79 -11.46 16.29 -3.71
CA ARG A 79 -12.65 15.84 -2.99
C ARG A 79 -12.92 16.72 -1.79
#